data_AF-V8N8X3-F1
#
_entry.id   AF-V8N8X3-F1
#
_cell.length_a   1.000
_cell.length_b   1.000
_cell.length_c   1.000
_cell.angle_alpha   90.00
_cell.angle_beta   90.00
_cell.angle_gamma   90.00
#
_symmetry.space_group_name_H-M   'P 1'
#
loop_
_entity.id
_entity.type
_entity.pdbx_description
1 polymer ?
#
loop_
_entity_poly.entity_id
_entity_poly.type
_entity_poly.pdbx_seq_one_letter_code
_entity_poly.pdbx_strand_id
1 'polypeptide(L)'
;SFGHQFSAEDEEFQKLVQALKIILKFLGDFFHVVYDLFPQLMKYLPGPHKKALASLDVILAFAKQEIEKHKESHSLHEPQDFIDYYFLRMEKSRKDPNSTYSEENLAQCIFDFFSAGTDTTLASLMWALLLLTNHPDIQEKVQKEIEDVFGSSGTISYQDQKKLPYTNAVIHEMQRVKYALFSGIPRQSTKDVMMRGYHIPKVRNLFRMYCSSPTWKEEENRALG
;
A
#
# COMPACT_ATOMS: atom_id res chain seq x y z
N SER A 1 11.45 1.37 -6.04
CA SER A 1 10.74 1.79 -7.25
C SER A 1 11.55 2.78 -8.06
N PHE A 2 12.22 3.77 -7.44
CA PHE A 2 12.95 4.84 -8.11
C PHE A 2 14.43 4.57 -8.45
N GLY A 3 14.95 3.37 -8.19
CA GLY A 3 16.36 3.03 -8.48
C GLY A 3 17.40 3.54 -7.47
N HIS A 4 17.04 4.47 -6.57
CA HIS A 4 17.98 5.03 -5.59
C HIS A 4 17.35 5.18 -4.18
N GLN A 5 18.21 5.45 -3.19
CA GLN A 5 17.82 5.75 -1.81
C GLN A 5 17.80 7.26 -1.58
N PHE A 6 16.87 7.75 -0.76
CA PHE A 6 16.80 9.15 -0.33
C PHE A 6 17.48 9.32 1.03
N SER A 7 18.09 10.48 1.27
CA SER A 7 18.52 10.86 2.62
C SER A 7 17.30 11.14 3.49
N ALA A 8 17.42 10.98 4.81
CA ALA A 8 16.34 11.31 5.73
C ALA A 8 15.98 12.80 5.69
N GLU A 9 16.96 13.66 5.41
CA GLU A 9 16.87 15.12 5.34
C GLU A 9 16.48 15.64 3.96
N ASP A 10 16.25 14.76 2.98
CA ASP A 10 15.90 15.15 1.62
C ASP A 10 14.53 15.85 1.59
N GLU A 11 14.51 17.12 1.17
CA GLU A 11 13.30 17.94 1.14
C GLU A 11 12.24 17.41 0.16
N GLU A 12 12.65 16.83 -0.97
CA GLU A 12 11.71 16.23 -1.92
C GLU A 12 11.07 14.99 -1.32
N PHE A 13 11.87 14.13 -0.69
CA PHE A 13 11.35 12.95 -0.01
C PHE A 13 10.37 13.31 1.11
N GLN A 14 10.69 14.32 1.93
CA GLN A 14 9.80 14.81 2.98
C GLN A 14 8.48 15.34 2.39
N LYS A 15 8.51 16.06 1.27
CA LYS A 15 7.30 16.51 0.56
C LYS A 15 6.45 15.32 0.09
N LEU A 16 7.05 14.27 -0.46
CA LEU A 16 6.34 13.07 -0.89
C LEU A 16 5.68 12.33 0.27
N VAL A 17 6.39 12.16 1.39
CA VAL A 17 5.85 11.53 2.60
C VAL A 17 4.68 12.34 3.17
N GLN A 18 4.77 13.68 3.18
CA GLN A 18 3.68 14.53 3.64
C GLN A 18 2.47 14.48 2.71
N ALA A 19 2.69 14.48 1.39
CA ALA A 19 1.63 14.30 0.41
C ALA A 19 0.92 12.95 0.61
N LEU A 20 1.68 11.86 0.81
CA LEU A 20 1.12 10.54 1.08
C LEU A 20 0.28 10.52 2.35
N LYS A 21 0.75 11.13 3.45
CA LYS A 21 -0.01 11.25 4.71
C LYS A 21 -1.34 11.97 4.51
N ILE A 22 -1.38 13.03 3.69
CA ILE A 22 -2.62 13.75 3.40
C ILE A 22 -3.62 12.85 2.66
N ILE A 23 -3.15 12.07 1.68
CA ILE A 23 -3.98 11.12 0.93
C ILE A 23 -4.55 10.07 1.87
N LEU A 24 -3.71 9.40 2.67
CA LEU A 24 -4.13 8.33 3.57
C LEU A 24 -5.08 8.82 4.66
N LYS A 25 -4.84 10.03 5.20
CA LYS A 25 -5.76 10.67 6.13
C LYS A 25 -7.13 10.88 5.50
N PHE A 26 -7.17 11.33 4.24
CA PHE A 26 -8.43 11.49 3.53
C PHE A 26 -9.12 10.14 3.30
N LEU A 27 -8.42 9.08 2.89
CA LEU A 27 -8.99 7.74 2.70
C LEU A 27 -9.67 7.20 3.96
N GLY A 28 -9.14 7.52 5.14
CA GLY A 28 -9.73 7.14 6.44
C GLY A 28 -10.81 8.10 6.97
N ASP A 29 -11.05 9.23 6.30
CA ASP A 29 -12.00 10.26 6.74
C ASP A 29 -13.42 9.94 6.24
N PHE A 30 -14.44 10.32 7.02
CA PHE A 30 -15.84 10.27 6.61
C PHE A 30 -16.09 11.01 5.28
N PHE A 31 -15.33 12.08 5.00
CA PHE A 31 -15.43 12.80 3.73
C PHE A 31 -15.08 11.95 2.49
N HIS A 32 -14.28 10.88 2.63
CA HIS A 32 -14.02 9.95 1.53
C HIS A 32 -15.27 9.15 1.17
N VAL A 33 -16.01 8.68 2.18
CA VAL A 33 -17.28 7.98 1.96
C VAL A 33 -18.28 8.89 1.22
N VAL A 34 -18.37 10.16 1.61
CA VAL A 34 -19.22 11.14 0.92
C VAL A 34 -18.74 11.41 -0.52
N TYR A 35 -17.42 11.48 -0.73
CA TYR A 35 -16.81 11.62 -2.05
C TYR A 35 -17.17 10.45 -2.98
N ASP A 36 -17.07 9.22 -2.49
CA ASP A 36 -17.41 8.01 -3.24
C ASP A 36 -18.90 7.89 -3.54
N LEU A 37 -19.74 8.30 -2.59
CA LEU A 37 -21.21 8.30 -2.71
C LEU A 37 -21.70 9.33 -3.74
N PHE A 38 -21.14 10.54 -3.70
CA PHE A 38 -21.65 11.69 -4.45
C PHE A 38 -20.54 12.40 -5.25
N PRO A 39 -19.82 11.71 -6.16
CA PRO A 39 -18.64 12.25 -6.83
C PRO A 39 -18.96 13.48 -7.70
N GLN A 40 -20.12 13.50 -8.35
CA GLN A 40 -20.55 14.64 -9.17
C GLN A 40 -20.80 15.90 -8.35
N LEU A 41 -21.41 15.77 -7.17
CA LEU A 41 -21.63 16.89 -6.26
C LEU A 41 -20.32 17.37 -5.66
N MET A 42 -19.51 16.41 -5.19
CA MET A 42 -18.25 16.69 -4.51
C MET A 42 -17.23 17.34 -5.43
N LYS A 43 -17.29 17.12 -6.75
CA LYS A 43 -16.47 17.85 -7.74
C LYS A 43 -16.54 19.38 -7.57
N TYR A 44 -17.70 19.92 -7.21
CA TYR A 44 -17.90 21.37 -7.10
C TYR A 44 -17.62 21.89 -5.68
N LEU A 45 -17.85 21.08 -4.65
CA LEU A 45 -17.71 21.50 -3.25
C LEU A 45 -16.24 21.63 -2.82
N PRO A 46 -15.88 22.60 -1.96
CA PRO A 46 -14.58 22.59 -1.30
C PRO A 46 -14.52 21.46 -0.26
N GLY A 47 -13.33 20.91 -0.01
CA GLY A 47 -13.17 19.87 1.01
C GLY A 47 -11.81 19.18 0.98
N PRO A 48 -11.58 18.24 1.92
CA PRO A 48 -10.31 17.52 2.05
C PRO A 48 -9.95 16.71 0.79
N HIS A 49 -10.95 16.25 0.03
CA HIS A 49 -10.76 15.55 -1.24
C HIS A 49 -9.95 16.37 -2.27
N LYS A 50 -10.14 17.71 -2.35
CA LYS A 50 -9.33 18.55 -3.25
C LYS A 50 -7.86 18.58 -2.84
N LYS A 51 -7.61 18.63 -1.53
CA LYS A 51 -6.24 18.60 -0.99
C LYS A 51 -5.59 17.22 -1.24
N ALA A 52 -6.35 16.14 -1.10
CA ALA A 52 -5.87 14.79 -1.39
C ALA A 52 -5.54 14.62 -2.88
N LEU A 53 -6.41 15.09 -3.78
CA LEU A 53 -6.15 15.07 -5.23
C LEU A 53 -4.92 15.89 -5.60
N ALA A 54 -4.78 17.11 -5.07
CA ALA A 54 -3.57 17.91 -5.29
C ALA A 54 -2.30 17.23 -4.74
N SER A 55 -2.41 16.49 -3.63
CA SER A 55 -1.28 15.73 -3.07
C SER A 55 -0.92 14.52 -3.93
N LEU A 56 -1.92 13.87 -4.53
CA LEU A 56 -1.72 12.81 -5.52
C LEU A 56 -0.99 13.35 -6.75
N ASP A 57 -1.40 14.53 -7.24
CA ASP A 57 -0.73 15.19 -8.38
C ASP A 57 0.75 15.48 -8.09
N VAL A 58 1.11 15.87 -6.86
CA VAL A 58 2.51 16.06 -6.45
C VAL A 58 3.31 14.77 -6.60
N ILE A 59 2.80 13.65 -6.10
CA ILE A 59 3.52 12.36 -6.17
C ILE A 59 3.59 11.85 -7.62
N LEU A 60 2.51 12.00 -8.39
CA LEU A 60 2.50 11.60 -9.80
C LEU A 60 3.42 12.47 -10.67
N ALA A 61 3.52 13.78 -10.37
CA ALA A 61 4.47 14.66 -11.03
C ALA A 61 5.91 14.23 -10.76
N PHE A 62 6.23 13.89 -9.50
CA PHE A 62 7.53 13.33 -9.13
C PHE A 62 7.81 12.00 -9.85
N ALA A 63 6.83 11.08 -9.86
CA ALA A 63 6.97 9.82 -10.59
C ALA A 63 7.27 10.03 -12.08
N LYS A 64 6.60 10.99 -12.72
CA LYS A 64 6.88 11.36 -14.12
C LYS A 64 8.26 11.95 -14.32
N GLN A 65 8.72 12.79 -13.39
CA GLN A 65 10.09 13.32 -13.43
C GLN A 65 11.13 12.20 -13.36
N GLU A 66 10.93 11.20 -12.49
CA GLU A 66 11.81 10.04 -12.41
C GLU A 66 11.76 9.19 -13.69
N ILE A 67 10.58 8.98 -14.27
CA ILE A 67 10.43 8.29 -15.56
C ILE A 67 11.22 8.99 -16.67
N GLU A 68 11.18 10.32 -16.76
CA GLU A 68 11.95 11.07 -17.76
C GLU A 68 13.46 10.96 -17.52
N LYS A 69 13.94 11.02 -16.28
CA LYS A 69 15.37 10.81 -15.96
C LYS A 69 15.86 9.43 -16.44
N HIS A 70 15.06 8.38 -16.28
CA HIS A 70 15.40 7.04 -16.75
C HIS A 70 15.38 6.91 -18.28
N LYS A 71 14.56 7.71 -18.97
CA LYS A 71 14.56 7.78 -20.44
C LYS A 71 15.84 8.41 -20.96
N GLU A 72 16.31 9.47 -20.30
CA GLU A 72 17.55 10.17 -20.65
C GLU A 72 18.81 9.34 -20.36
N SER A 73 18.82 8.55 -19.28
CA SER A 73 19.99 7.74 -18.89
C SER A 73 20.24 6.50 -19.79
N HIS A 74 19.25 6.08 -20.58
CA HIS A 74 19.38 5.07 -21.65
C HIS A 74 20.00 3.71 -21.21
N SER A 75 19.59 3.18 -20.05
CA SER A 75 20.00 1.86 -19.52
C SER A 75 19.20 0.67 -20.07
N LEU A 76 18.62 0.76 -21.28
CA LEU A 76 17.81 -0.35 -21.85
C LEU A 76 18.61 -1.65 -22.01
N HIS A 77 19.93 -1.58 -22.15
CA HIS A 77 20.77 -2.78 -22.29
C HIS A 77 21.12 -3.47 -20.98
N GLU A 78 20.98 -2.78 -19.84
CA GLU A 78 21.27 -3.30 -18.50
C GLU A 78 20.27 -2.71 -17.50
N PRO A 79 19.03 -3.25 -17.45
CA PRO A 79 17.98 -2.70 -16.60
C PRO A 79 18.36 -2.80 -15.12
N GLN A 80 18.36 -1.67 -14.40
CA GLN A 80 18.84 -1.61 -13.01
C GLN A 80 17.69 -1.70 -12.00
N ASP A 81 16.50 -1.23 -12.38
CA ASP A 81 15.36 -1.17 -11.49
C ASP A 81 14.02 -1.40 -12.22
N PHE A 82 12.94 -1.24 -11.46
CA PHE A 82 11.58 -1.47 -11.95
C PHE A 82 11.20 -0.60 -13.16
N ILE A 83 11.67 0.66 -13.22
CA ILE A 83 11.33 1.59 -14.30
C ILE A 83 11.95 1.07 -15.61
N ASP A 84 13.23 0.67 -15.58
CA ASP A 84 13.93 0.11 -16.73
C ASP A 84 13.27 -1.20 -17.22
N TYR A 85 12.95 -2.11 -16.29
CA TYR A 85 12.25 -3.35 -16.63
C TYR A 85 10.85 -3.10 -17.22
N TYR A 86 10.16 -2.06 -16.76
CA TYR A 86 8.87 -1.67 -17.32
C TYR A 86 9.03 -1.14 -18.74
N PHE A 87 10.04 -0.31 -19.02
CA PHE A 87 10.33 0.14 -20.38
C PHE A 87 10.64 -1.01 -21.34
N LEU A 88 11.47 -1.97 -20.91
CA LEU A 88 11.72 -3.19 -21.69
C LEU A 88 10.46 -3.98 -21.98
N ARG A 89 9.53 -4.04 -21.02
CA ARG A 89 8.24 -4.69 -21.20
C ARG A 89 7.33 -3.92 -22.16
N MET A 90 7.34 -2.59 -22.07
CA MET A 90 6.59 -1.70 -22.96
C MET A 90 7.08 -1.83 -24.41
N GLU A 91 8.39 -1.88 -24.64
CA GLU A 91 8.97 -2.10 -25.97
C GLU A 91 8.57 -3.45 -26.56
N LYS A 92 8.66 -4.53 -25.77
CA LYS A 92 8.25 -5.88 -26.19
C LYS A 92 6.76 -5.97 -26.52
N SER A 93 5.93 -5.17 -25.86
CA SER A 93 4.47 -5.18 -26.01
C SER A 93 3.96 -4.16 -27.05
N ARG A 94 4.85 -3.42 -27.72
CA ARG A 94 4.50 -2.33 -28.65
C ARG A 94 3.62 -2.76 -29.83
N LYS A 95 3.72 -4.02 -30.25
CA LYS A 95 2.93 -4.59 -31.35
C LYS A 95 1.60 -5.21 -30.90
N ASP A 96 1.37 -5.33 -29.59
CA ASP A 96 0.13 -5.87 -29.05
C ASP A 96 -0.92 -4.76 -28.91
N PRO A 97 -2.01 -4.79 -29.69
CA PRO A 97 -3.07 -3.78 -29.60
C PRO A 97 -3.82 -3.81 -28.26
N ASN A 98 -3.68 -4.88 -27.47
CA ASN A 98 -4.27 -5.00 -26.14
C ASN A 98 -3.30 -4.64 -25.00
N SER A 99 -2.10 -4.13 -25.33
CA SER A 99 -1.12 -3.74 -24.32
C SER A 99 -1.65 -2.61 -23.44
N THR A 100 -1.62 -2.81 -22.13
CA THR A 100 -1.93 -1.78 -21.13
C THR A 100 -0.69 -1.06 -20.63
N TYR A 101 0.50 -1.35 -21.16
CA TYR A 101 1.73 -0.69 -20.74
C TYR A 101 1.81 0.71 -21.33
N SER A 102 1.66 1.72 -20.48
CA SER A 102 1.89 3.14 -20.79
C SER A 102 2.71 3.82 -19.71
N GLU A 103 3.24 5.01 -20.00
CA GLU A 103 3.96 5.85 -19.03
C GLU A 103 3.03 6.34 -17.92
N GLU A 104 1.75 6.60 -18.22
CA GLU A 104 0.75 6.95 -17.20
C GLU A 104 0.54 5.80 -16.21
N ASN A 105 0.42 4.56 -16.72
CA ASN A 105 0.29 3.38 -15.87
C ASN A 105 1.57 3.09 -15.10
N LEU A 106 2.75 3.39 -15.65
CA LEU A 106 4.01 3.32 -14.92
C LEU A 106 4.05 4.31 -13.75
N ALA A 107 3.64 5.55 -13.96
CA ALA A 107 3.56 6.55 -12.89
C ALA A 107 2.59 6.11 -11.79
N GLN A 108 1.45 5.50 -12.15
CA GLN A 108 0.54 4.89 -11.18
C GLN A 108 1.18 3.73 -10.42
N CYS A 109 1.88 2.80 -11.09
CA CYS A 109 2.58 1.70 -10.42
C CYS A 109 3.65 2.21 -9.44
N ILE A 110 4.36 3.29 -9.78
CA ILE A 110 5.34 3.92 -8.89
C ILE A 110 4.63 4.47 -7.64
N PHE A 111 3.51 5.17 -7.81
CA PHE A 111 2.68 5.63 -6.70
C PHE A 111 2.16 4.47 -5.85
N ASP A 112 1.67 3.40 -6.46
CA ASP A 112 1.17 2.21 -5.75
C ASP A 112 2.25 1.57 -4.88
N PHE A 113 3.46 1.39 -5.42
CA PHE A 113 4.58 0.83 -4.66
C PHE A 113 5.05 1.75 -3.54
N PHE A 114 5.11 3.06 -3.79
CA PHE A 114 5.49 4.03 -2.79
C PHE A 114 4.47 4.06 -1.64
N SER A 115 3.18 4.22 -1.97
CA SER A 115 2.10 4.30 -0.98
C SER A 115 1.95 3.02 -0.17
N ALA A 116 1.90 1.85 -0.83
CA ALA A 116 1.74 0.57 -0.17
C ALA A 116 2.96 0.22 0.71
N GLY A 117 4.17 0.48 0.23
CA GLY A 117 5.41 0.10 0.92
C GLY A 117 5.76 1.00 2.10
N THR A 118 5.50 2.30 2.01
CA THR A 118 5.94 3.26 3.03
C THR A 118 5.08 3.23 4.28
N ASP A 119 3.77 3.45 4.16
CA ASP A 119 2.93 3.68 5.34
C ASP A 119 2.67 2.38 6.12
N THR A 120 2.40 1.28 5.43
CA THR A 120 2.11 -0.01 6.09
C THR A 120 3.33 -0.55 6.85
N THR A 121 4.53 -0.40 6.28
CA THR A 121 5.78 -0.81 6.92
C THR A 121 6.10 0.10 8.11
N LEU A 122 5.94 1.42 7.96
CA LEU A 122 6.12 2.37 9.05
C LEU A 122 5.19 2.05 10.23
N ALA A 123 3.89 1.85 9.95
CA ALA A 123 2.92 1.49 10.96
C ALA A 123 3.28 0.16 11.65
N SER A 124 3.71 -0.84 10.88
CA SER A 124 4.14 -2.14 11.41
C SER A 124 5.34 -2.01 12.35
N LEU A 125 6.36 -1.24 11.96
CA LEU A 125 7.55 -0.98 12.79
C LEU A 125 7.21 -0.18 14.05
N MET A 126 6.34 0.82 13.95
CA MET A 126 5.86 1.57 15.11
C MET A 126 5.13 0.68 16.11
N TRP A 127 4.25 -0.21 15.63
CA TRP A 127 3.61 -1.22 16.48
C TRP A 127 4.59 -2.22 17.06
N ALA A 128 5.60 -2.65 16.29
CA ALA A 128 6.67 -3.54 16.76
C ALA A 128 7.37 -2.94 17.99
N LEU A 129 7.85 -1.70 17.84
CA LEU A 129 8.57 -0.99 18.89
C LEU A 129 7.67 -0.79 20.11
N LEU A 130 6.43 -0.35 19.90
CA LEU A 130 5.48 -0.12 20.99
C LEU A 130 5.13 -1.41 21.76
N LEU A 131 5.01 -2.55 21.08
CA LEU A 131 4.74 -3.82 21.74
C LEU A 131 5.98 -4.31 22.50
N LEU A 132 7.17 -4.22 21.91
CA LEU A 132 8.41 -4.63 22.56
C LEU A 132 8.69 -3.78 23.81
N THR A 133 8.47 -2.46 23.77
CA THR A 133 8.65 -1.60 24.96
C THR A 133 7.64 -1.88 26.07
N ASN A 134 6.44 -2.36 25.74
CA ASN A 134 5.43 -2.75 26.72
C ASN A 134 5.60 -4.19 27.24
N HIS A 135 6.43 -5.01 26.58
CA HIS A 135 6.70 -6.41 26.93
C HIS A 135 8.21 -6.65 27.03
N PRO A 136 8.87 -6.12 28.07
CA PRO A 136 10.33 -6.20 28.21
C PRO A 136 10.83 -7.66 28.29
N ASP A 137 10.02 -8.59 28.80
CA ASP A 137 10.33 -10.01 28.85
C ASP A 137 10.41 -10.66 27.46
N ILE A 138 9.58 -10.19 26.51
CA ILE A 138 9.62 -10.61 25.11
C ILE A 138 10.82 -9.96 24.42
N GLN A 139 11.05 -8.68 24.67
CA GLN A 139 12.19 -7.94 24.13
C GLN A 139 13.52 -8.58 24.51
N GLU A 140 13.71 -8.95 25.78
CA GLU A 140 14.92 -9.62 26.26
C GLU A 140 15.15 -10.96 25.55
N LYS A 141 14.10 -11.75 25.34
CA LYS A 141 14.20 -13.02 24.61
C LYS A 141 14.58 -12.83 23.15
N VAL A 142 14.04 -11.81 22.47
CA VAL A 142 14.41 -11.47 21.09
C VAL A 142 15.88 -11.04 21.02
N GLN A 143 16.32 -10.16 21.91
CA GLN A 143 17.71 -9.72 21.97
C GLN A 143 18.66 -10.89 22.21
N LYS A 144 18.33 -11.75 23.18
CA LYS A 144 19.11 -12.95 23.48
C LYS A 144 19.21 -13.89 22.29
N GLU A 145 18.11 -14.16 21.58
CA GLU A 145 18.14 -15.01 20.39
C GLU A 145 19.05 -14.42 19.29
N ILE A 146 19.00 -13.10 19.08
CA ILE A 146 19.86 -12.42 18.11
C ILE A 146 21.34 -12.51 18.53
N GLU A 147 21.64 -12.27 19.80
CA GLU A 147 23.00 -12.37 20.35
C GLU A 147 23.55 -13.81 20.27
N ASP A 148 22.73 -14.81 20.59
CA ASP A 148 23.12 -16.23 20.55
C ASP A 148 23.46 -16.68 19.11
N VAL A 149 22.79 -16.14 18.10
CA VAL A 149 22.98 -16.53 16.68
C VAL A 149 24.05 -15.70 15.97
N PHE A 150 24.10 -14.38 16.21
CA PHE A 150 24.97 -13.46 15.44
C PHE A 150 26.09 -12.82 16.26
N GLY A 151 26.05 -12.93 17.59
CA GLY A 151 26.94 -12.17 18.47
C GLY A 151 26.86 -10.66 18.23
N SER A 152 27.95 -9.94 18.48
CA SER A 152 27.96 -8.47 18.47
C SER A 152 28.24 -7.82 17.11
N SER A 153 28.56 -8.59 16.06
CA SER A 153 29.11 -8.02 14.81
C SER A 153 28.66 -8.74 13.52
N GLY A 154 27.60 -9.54 13.58
CA GLY A 154 27.07 -10.22 12.40
C GLY A 154 26.25 -9.29 11.51
N THR A 155 26.55 -9.25 10.21
CA THR A 155 25.61 -8.71 9.21
C THR A 155 24.43 -9.66 9.10
N ILE A 156 23.22 -9.18 9.35
CA ILE A 156 21.99 -9.97 9.22
C ILE A 156 21.54 -9.98 7.76
N SER A 157 21.28 -11.16 7.21
CA SER A 157 20.70 -11.35 5.87
C SER A 157 19.28 -11.91 5.95
N TYR A 158 18.54 -11.89 4.83
CA TYR A 158 17.20 -12.51 4.81
C TYR A 158 17.24 -14.02 5.06
N GLN A 159 18.30 -14.72 4.63
CA GLN A 159 18.42 -16.17 4.81
C GLN A 159 18.52 -16.57 6.28
N ASP A 160 18.97 -15.65 7.12
CA ASP A 160 19.14 -15.82 8.55
C ASP A 160 17.82 -15.84 9.32
N GLN A 161 16.70 -15.46 8.69
CA GLN A 161 15.37 -15.55 9.30
C GLN A 161 15.06 -16.96 9.85
N LYS A 162 15.56 -18.00 9.17
CA LYS A 162 15.37 -19.40 9.61
C LYS A 162 16.10 -19.74 10.91
N LYS A 163 17.14 -18.97 11.25
CA LYS A 163 17.92 -19.13 12.49
C LYS A 163 17.29 -18.38 13.67
N LEU A 164 16.27 -17.56 13.43
CA LEU A 164 15.58 -16.72 14.42
C LEU A 164 14.11 -17.12 14.59
N PRO A 165 13.80 -18.36 15.02
CA PRO A 165 12.42 -18.83 15.12
C PRO A 165 11.56 -18.00 16.08
N TYR A 166 12.10 -17.54 17.21
CA TYR A 166 11.36 -16.76 18.20
C TYR A 166 11.09 -15.34 17.71
N THR A 167 12.10 -14.64 17.20
CA THR A 167 11.96 -13.31 16.60
C THR A 167 10.97 -13.35 15.44
N ASN A 168 11.05 -14.39 14.60
CA ASN A 168 10.11 -14.59 13.51
C ASN A 168 8.67 -14.79 14.04
N ALA A 169 8.48 -15.58 15.10
CA ALA A 169 7.18 -15.75 15.74
C ALA A 169 6.63 -14.42 16.31
N VAL A 170 7.48 -13.60 16.95
CA VAL A 170 7.10 -12.27 17.47
C VAL A 170 6.65 -11.34 16.35
N ILE A 171 7.37 -11.30 15.23
CA ILE A 171 6.98 -10.50 14.05
C ILE A 171 5.62 -10.95 13.50
N HIS A 172 5.39 -12.26 13.38
CA HIS A 172 4.13 -12.80 12.90
C HIS A 172 2.97 -12.50 13.87
N GLU A 173 3.20 -12.64 15.17
CA GLU A 173 2.17 -12.37 16.18
C GLU A 173 1.83 -10.87 16.24
N MET A 174 2.83 -10.00 16.12
CA MET A 174 2.62 -8.57 15.98
C MET A 174 1.72 -8.27 14.77
N GLN A 175 2.03 -8.81 13.58
CA GLN A 175 1.22 -8.58 12.39
C GLN A 175 -0.20 -9.14 12.53
N ARG A 176 -0.37 -10.26 13.24
CA ARG A 176 -1.68 -10.85 13.54
C ARG A 176 -2.53 -9.96 14.43
N VAL A 177 -1.93 -9.37 15.47
CA VAL A 177 -2.63 -8.53 16.47
C VAL A 177 -2.82 -7.10 15.98
N LYS A 178 -1.82 -6.56 15.26
CA LYS A 178 -1.75 -5.18 14.79
C LYS A 178 -1.65 -5.14 13.27
N TYR A 179 -2.62 -5.76 12.61
CA TYR A 179 -2.73 -5.69 11.17
C TYR A 179 -2.95 -4.24 10.73
N ALA A 180 -2.08 -3.74 9.84
CA ALA A 180 -2.07 -2.32 9.45
C ALA A 180 -3.35 -1.87 8.72
N LEU A 181 -4.07 -2.79 8.08
CA LEU A 181 -5.29 -2.49 7.32
C LEU A 181 -6.54 -2.96 8.09
N PHE A 182 -7.35 -2.03 8.61
CA PHE A 182 -8.52 -2.38 9.43
C PHE A 182 -9.52 -3.33 8.75
N SER A 183 -9.82 -3.13 7.46
CA SER A 183 -10.82 -3.92 6.71
C SER A 183 -10.25 -4.65 5.48
N GLY A 184 -8.92 -4.65 5.31
CA GLY A 184 -8.29 -5.03 4.04
C GLY A 184 -8.70 -4.13 2.86
N ILE A 185 -8.25 -4.48 1.66
CA ILE A 185 -8.59 -3.75 0.43
C ILE A 185 -9.92 -4.27 -0.14
N PRO A 186 -10.88 -3.40 -0.51
CA PRO A 186 -12.15 -3.83 -1.10
C PRO A 186 -11.96 -4.68 -2.36
N ARG A 187 -12.71 -5.77 -2.46
CA ARG A 187 -12.70 -6.69 -3.61
C ARG A 187 -13.97 -6.52 -4.44
N GLN A 188 -13.95 -6.88 -5.71
CA GLN A 188 -15.15 -6.83 -6.55
C GLN A 188 -15.28 -8.12 -7.35
N SER A 189 -16.51 -8.64 -7.49
CA SER A 189 -16.74 -9.82 -8.32
C SER A 189 -16.64 -9.48 -9.80
N THR A 190 -15.81 -10.20 -10.55
CA THR A 190 -15.59 -10.00 -11.99
C THR A 190 -16.67 -10.67 -12.85
N LYS A 191 -17.44 -11.59 -12.26
CA LYS A 191 -18.57 -12.32 -12.86
C LYS A 191 -19.61 -12.67 -11.79
N ASP A 192 -20.80 -13.07 -12.21
CA ASP A 192 -21.79 -13.60 -11.29
C ASP A 192 -21.27 -14.91 -10.69
N VAL A 193 -21.37 -15.06 -9.37
CA VAL A 193 -20.87 -16.25 -8.66
C VAL A 193 -21.84 -16.68 -7.58
N MET A 194 -22.09 -17.99 -7.51
CA MET A 194 -22.77 -18.61 -6.38
C MET A 194 -21.72 -19.01 -5.34
N MET A 195 -21.75 -18.40 -4.17
CA MET A 195 -20.83 -18.72 -3.08
C MET A 195 -21.63 -19.11 -1.84
N ARG A 196 -21.48 -20.36 -1.40
CA ARG A 196 -22.18 -20.89 -0.21
C ARG A 196 -23.70 -20.70 -0.24
N GLY A 197 -24.31 -20.84 -1.42
CA GLY A 197 -25.75 -20.64 -1.63
C GLY A 197 -26.18 -19.19 -1.88
N TYR A 198 -25.28 -18.22 -1.75
CA TYR A 198 -25.55 -16.81 -2.01
C TYR A 198 -25.15 -16.42 -3.43
N HIS A 199 -26.02 -15.69 -4.12
CA HIS A 199 -25.72 -15.11 -5.42
C HIS A 199 -25.01 -13.76 -5.25
N ILE A 200 -23.75 -13.69 -5.68
CA ILE A 200 -22.94 -12.48 -5.68
C ILE A 200 -22.84 -11.98 -7.14
N PRO A 201 -23.49 -10.85 -7.47
CA PRO A 201 -23.50 -10.36 -8.83
C PRO A 201 -22.15 -9.76 -9.24
N LYS A 202 -21.90 -9.73 -10.55
CA LYS A 202 -20.89 -8.90 -11.18
C LYS A 202 -21.25 -7.45 -10.93
N VAL A 203 -20.57 -6.86 -9.96
CA VAL A 203 -20.63 -5.44 -9.72
C VAL A 203 -19.79 -4.76 -10.82
N ARG A 204 -20.24 -3.60 -11.32
CA ARG A 204 -19.48 -2.79 -12.30
C ARG A 204 -18.66 -1.67 -11.63
N ASN A 205 -19.10 -1.19 -10.46
CA ASN A 205 -18.46 -0.12 -9.70
C ASN A 205 -18.24 -0.56 -8.24
N LEU A 206 -17.02 -0.41 -7.72
CA LEU A 206 -16.57 -0.82 -6.37
C LEU A 206 -17.58 -0.44 -5.27
N PHE A 207 -18.20 0.72 -5.42
CA PHE A 207 -19.20 1.28 -4.52
C PHE A 207 -20.46 0.41 -4.30
N ARG A 208 -20.92 -0.37 -5.31
CA ARG A 208 -22.14 -1.19 -5.15
C ARG A 208 -21.96 -2.25 -4.05
N MET A 209 -20.73 -2.69 -3.77
CA MET A 209 -20.50 -3.65 -2.70
C MET A 209 -20.77 -3.09 -1.29
N TYR A 210 -20.49 -1.80 -1.05
CA TYR A 210 -20.75 -1.17 0.25
C TYR A 210 -22.25 -0.92 0.51
N CYS A 211 -23.03 -0.63 -0.53
CA CYS A 211 -24.46 -0.32 -0.39
C CYS A 211 -25.44 -1.43 -0.81
N SER A 212 -24.97 -2.57 -1.34
CA SER A 212 -25.86 -3.67 -1.78
C SER A 212 -25.80 -4.93 -0.93
N SER A 213 -25.44 -4.83 0.36
CA SER A 213 -25.81 -5.86 1.34
C SER A 213 -27.13 -5.47 2.01
N PRO A 214 -28.29 -5.95 1.54
CA PRO A 214 -29.56 -5.79 2.27
C PRO A 214 -29.55 -6.52 3.64
N THR A 215 -28.51 -7.28 3.95
CA THR A 215 -28.46 -8.19 5.10
C THR A 215 -28.15 -7.53 6.44
N TRP A 216 -27.56 -6.32 6.48
CA TRP A 216 -27.28 -5.66 7.77
C TRP A 216 -28.53 -5.04 8.43
N LYS A 217 -29.61 -4.81 7.69
CA LYS A 217 -30.87 -4.32 8.27
C LYS A 217 -31.73 -5.43 8.90
N GLU A 218 -31.46 -6.70 8.61
CA GLU A 218 -32.27 -7.81 9.12
C GLU A 218 -31.70 -8.44 10.40
N GLU A 219 -30.39 -8.32 10.67
CA GLU A 219 -29.79 -8.86 11.90
C GLU A 219 -30.01 -7.95 13.13
N GLU A 220 -30.08 -6.62 12.95
CA GLU A 220 -30.36 -5.68 14.06
C GLU A 220 -31.81 -5.76 14.57
N ASN A 221 -32.76 -6.09 13.69
CA ASN A 221 -34.17 -6.29 14.06
C ASN A 221 -34.46 -7.67 14.68
N ARG A 222 -33.50 -8.61 14.65
CA ARG A 222 -33.65 -9.96 15.22
C ARG A 222 -32.98 -10.10 16.59
N ALA A 223 -32.18 -9.12 17.02
CA ALA A 223 -31.54 -9.06 18.34
C ALA A 223 -32.32 -8.23 19.37
N LEU A 224 -33.41 -7.58 18.96
CA LEU A 224 -34.29 -6.74 19.80
C LEU A 224 -35.76 -7.20 19.80
N GLY A 225 -36.02 -8.45 19.42
CA GLY A 225 -37.34 -9.10 19.44
C GLY A 225 -37.31 -10.39 20.24
#